data_AF-A0A1Y3S8R4-F1
#
_entry.id   AF-A0A1Y3S8R4-F1
#
_cell.length_a   1.000
_cell.length_b   1.000
_cell.length_c   1.000
_cell.angle_alpha   90.00
_cell.angle_beta   90.00
_cell.angle_gamma   90.00
#
_symmetry.space_group_name_H-M   'P 1'
#
loop_
_entity.id
_entity.type
_entity.pdbx_description
1 polymer ?
#
loop_
_entity_poly.entity_id
_entity_poly.type
_entity_poly.pdbx_seq_one_letter_code
_entity_poly.pdbx_strand_id
1 'polypeptide(L)' 'MLPCQQSCSSYCEGCHKSCLRWAEFQRQKSRERQAKKDYLKYYNELCGAVVRQLGAMGAVR' A
#
# COMPACT_ATOMS: atom_id res chain seq x y z
N MET A 1 -14.63 1.64 -8.04
CA MET A 1 -15.74 1.60 -7.06
C MET A 1 -15.61 2.80 -6.14
N LEU A 2 -16.67 3.60 -5.98
CA LEU A 2 -16.72 4.75 -5.04
C LEU A 2 -17.49 4.32 -3.77
N PRO A 3 -16.80 3.92 -2.69
CA PRO A 3 -17.42 3.58 -1.41
C PRO A 3 -18.43 4.59 -0.89
N CYS A 4 -18.34 5.88 -1.25
CA CYS A 4 -19.34 6.86 -0.80
C CYS A 4 -20.75 6.54 -1.33
N GLN A 5 -20.89 5.92 -2.50
CA GLN A 5 -22.19 5.51 -3.04
C GLN A 5 -22.86 4.44 -2.17
N GLN A 6 -22.07 3.60 -1.49
CA GLN A 6 -22.56 2.49 -0.68
C GLN A 6 -22.61 2.80 0.83
N SER A 7 -21.81 3.77 1.31
CA SER A 7 -21.55 3.94 2.75
C SER A 7 -21.71 5.37 3.28
N CYS A 8 -21.96 6.35 2.40
CA CYS A 8 -22.18 7.74 2.78
C CYS A 8 -23.67 8.04 2.88
N SER A 9 -24.15 8.39 4.07
CA SER A 9 -25.54 8.82 4.30
C SER A 9 -25.90 10.12 3.56
N SER A 10 -24.91 10.98 3.30
CA SER A 10 -25.06 12.23 2.54
C SER A 10 -24.59 12.08 1.09
N TYR A 11 -24.70 10.88 0.51
CA TYR A 11 -24.30 10.66 -0.87
C TYR A 11 -25.17 11.47 -1.84
N CYS A 12 -24.52 12.22 -2.73
CA CYS A 12 -25.12 12.71 -3.97
C CYS A 12 -24.12 12.49 -5.11
N GLU A 13 -24.61 12.48 -6.35
CA GLU A 13 -23.75 12.27 -7.50
C GLU A 13 -22.61 13.30 -7.52
N GLY A 14 -21.36 12.81 -7.65
CA GLY A 14 -20.17 13.68 -7.63
C GLY A 14 -19.65 14.10 -6.24
N CYS A 15 -20.34 13.75 -5.13
CA CYS A 15 -19.95 14.24 -3.80
C CYS A 15 -18.58 13.76 -3.30
N HIS A 16 -18.05 12.67 -3.84
CA HIS A 16 -16.72 12.14 -3.47
C HIS A 16 -15.58 13.15 -3.67
N LYS A 17 -15.76 14.20 -4.47
CA LYS A 17 -14.77 15.26 -4.64
C LYS A 17 -14.64 16.17 -3.42
N SER A 18 -15.70 16.32 -2.63
CA SER A 18 -15.77 17.19 -1.45
C SER A 18 -16.18 16.44 -0.17
N CYS A 19 -16.44 15.14 -0.24
CA CYS A 19 -16.89 14.34 0.89
C CYS A 19 -15.74 14.11 1.90
N LEU A 20 -15.90 14.65 3.11
CA LEU A 20 -14.94 14.50 4.21
C LEU A 20 -14.71 13.04 4.62
N ARG A 21 -15.77 12.22 4.65
CA ARG A 21 -15.65 10.78 4.95
C ARG A 21 -14.83 10.05 3.90
N TRP A 22 -15.01 10.41 2.62
CA TRP A 22 -14.23 9.84 1.54
C TRP A 22 -12.76 10.24 1.61
N ALA A 23 -12.48 11.52 1.88
CA ALA A 23 -11.13 12.00 2.08
C ALA A 23 -10.41 11.27 3.23
N GLU A 24 -11.09 11.08 4.37
CA GLU A 24 -10.52 10.32 5.50
C GLU A 24 -10.29 8.86 5.15
N PHE A 25 -11.24 8.20 4.49
CA PHE A 25 -11.07 6.83 4.03
C PHE A 25 -9.88 6.69 3.08
N GLN A 26 -9.71 7.62 2.14
CA GLN A 26 -8.55 7.65 1.24
C GLN A 26 -7.24 7.82 2.00
N ARG A 27 -7.20 8.71 3.01
CA ARG A 27 -6.02 8.88 3.88
C ARG A 27 -5.68 7.58 4.60
N GLN A 28 -6.66 6.92 5.21
CA GLN A 28 -6.46 5.66 5.91
C GLN A 28 -5.96 4.56 4.96
N LYS A 29 -6.57 4.42 3.78
CA LYS A 29 -6.12 3.46 2.76
C LYS A 29 -4.72 3.78 2.23
N SER A 30 -4.36 5.05 2.15
CA SER A 30 -3.01 5.46 1.78
C SER A 30 -1.99 5.02 2.83
N ARG A 31 -2.28 5.23 4.12
CA ARG A 31 -1.43 4.77 5.24
C ARG A 31 -1.26 3.25 5.23
N GLU A 32 -2.35 2.51 5.08
CA GLU A 32 -2.32 1.04 4.99
C GLU A 32 -1.47 0.55 3.80
N ARG A 33 -1.61 1.19 2.63
CA ARG A 33 -0.79 0.86 1.45
C ARG A 33 0.67 1.19 1.67
N GLN A 34 0.99 2.29 2.34
CA GLN A 34 2.37 2.67 2.62
C GLN A 34 3.02 1.65 3.55
N ALA A 35 2.35 1.28 4.66
CA ALA A 35 2.85 0.26 5.57
C ALA A 35 3.13 -1.09 4.87
N LYS A 36 2.24 -1.51 3.97
CA LYS A 36 2.45 -2.72 3.15
C LYS A 36 3.65 -2.59 2.21
N LYS A 37 3.82 -1.43 1.57
CA LYS A 37 4.98 -1.18 0.71
C LYS A 37 6.29 -1.21 1.50
N ASP A 38 6.32 -0.60 2.67
CA ASP A 38 7.50 -0.55 3.52
C ASP A 38 7.89 -1.97 3.98
N TYR A 39 6.91 -2.78 4.38
CA TYR A 39 7.11 -4.19 4.69
C TYR A 39 7.72 -4.95 3.51
N LEU A 40 7.09 -4.88 2.33
CA LEU A 40 7.55 -5.59 1.14
C LEU A 40 8.95 -5.13 0.71
N LYS A 41 9.24 -3.82 0.82
CA LYS A 41 10.56 -3.26 0.50
C LYS A 41 11.63 -3.88 1.39
N TYR A 42 11.43 -3.87 2.71
CA TYR A 42 12.38 -4.43 3.66
C TYR A 42 12.70 -5.90 3.36
N TYR A 43 11.66 -6.74 3.19
CA TYR A 43 11.87 -8.16 2.95
C TYR A 43 12.46 -8.45 1.56
N ASN A 44 12.11 -7.67 0.54
CA ASN A 44 12.75 -7.80 -0.78
C ASN A 44 14.25 -7.47 -0.72
N GLU A 45 14.63 -6.43 0.03
CA GLU A 45 16.03 -6.07 0.24
C GLU A 45 16.79 -7.16 1.00
N LEU A 46 16.21 -7.68 2.09
CA LEU A 46 16.78 -8.75 2.90
C LEU A 46 16.96 -10.04 2.09
N CYS A 47 15.90 -10.54 1.45
CA CYS A 47 15.97 -11.74 0.62
C CYS A 47 16.97 -11.56 -0.52
N GLY A 48 16.95 -10.39 -1.18
CA GLY A 48 17.91 -10.07 -2.22
C GLY A 48 19.36 -10.09 -1.73
N ALA A 49 19.63 -9.58 -0.52
CA ALA A 49 20.94 -9.61 0.09
C ALA A 49 21.42 -11.06 0.36
N VAL A 50 20.56 -11.89 0.94
CA VAL A 50 20.86 -13.31 1.22
C VAL A 50 21.16 -14.06 -0.08
N VAL A 51 20.34 -13.88 -1.12
CA VAL A 51 20.57 -14.52 -2.43
C VAL A 51 21.92 -14.10 -3.01
N ARG A 52 22.27 -12.81 -2.95
CA ARG A 52 23.59 -12.33 -3.42
C ARG A 52 24.74 -12.94 -2.64
N GLN A 53 24.62 -13.03 -1.32
CA GLN A 53 25.65 -13.63 -0.46
C GLN A 53 25.85 -15.11 -0.78
N LEU A 54 24.77 -15.89 -0.85
CA LEU A 54 24.83 -17.32 -1.20
C LEU A 54 25.39 -17.53 -2.61
N GLY A 55 24.96 -16.71 -3.58
CA GLY A 55 25.48 -16.75 -4.95
C GLY A 55 26.98 -16.44 -5.02
N ALA A 56 27.45 -15.41 -4.29
CA ALA A 56 28.86 -15.08 -4.23
C ALA A 56 29.69 -16.20 -3.61
N MET A 57 29.23 -16.82 -2.52
CA MET A 57 29.91 -17.98 -1.91
C MET A 57 29.95 -19.20 -2.83
N GLY A 58 28.90 -19.41 -3.63
CA GLY A 58 28.84 -20.48 -4.63
C GLY A 58 29.73 -20.22 -5.86
N ALA A 59 29.97 -18.95 -6.21
CA ALA A 59 30.80 -18.53 -7.35
C ALA A 59 32.31 -18.45 -7.03
N VAL A 60 32.70 -18.54 -5.75
CA VAL A 60 34.10 -18.59 -5.28
C VAL A 60 34.64 -20.03 -5.23
N ARG A 61 34.01 -20.95 -5.96
CA ARG A 61 34.45 -22.35 -6.14
C ARG A 61 35.04 -22.58 -7.52
#